data_AF-K3WFF0-F1
#
_entry.id   AF-K3WFF0-F1
#
_cell.length_a   1.000
_cell.length_b   1.000
_cell.length_c   1.000
_cell.angle_alpha   90.00
_cell.angle_beta   90.00
_cell.angle_gamma   90.00
#
_symmetry.space_group_name_H-M   'P 1'
#
loop_
_entity.id
_entity.type
_entity.pdbx_description
1 polymer ?
#
loop_
_entity_poly.entity_id
_entity_poly.type
_entity_poly.pdbx_seq_one_letter_code
_entity_poly.pdbx_strand_id
1 'polypeptide(L)'
;ILRRCYSRLLETCWELIHDEEINTPHFILLGNPGIDKTFFGYVILHRLAREGVTVVYEGGGSRKRFLFSRDTIAQGSERDFVSILGQQTTYYIVDAARPMYAPVKTILLTSARRSIWYEFSKTNCESLYMPVWSRK
;
A
#
# COMPACT_ATOMS: atom_id res chain seq x y z
N ILE A 1 -0.51 -4.49 -20.54
CA ILE A 1 -1.96 -4.15 -20.65
C ILE A 1 -2.48 -3.88 -19.25
N LEU A 2 -2.92 -2.65 -18.95
CA LEU A 2 -3.57 -2.32 -17.66
C LEU A 2 -5.02 -2.84 -17.69
N ARG A 3 -5.48 -3.49 -16.62
CA ARG A 3 -6.84 -4.04 -16.55
C ARG A 3 -7.85 -2.90 -16.48
N ARG A 4 -9.00 -3.01 -17.18
CA ARG A 4 -10.03 -1.94 -17.21
C ARG A 4 -10.54 -1.55 -15.82
N CYS A 5 -10.64 -2.50 -14.90
CA CYS A 5 -11.09 -2.24 -13.53
C CYS A 5 -10.06 -1.48 -12.68
N TYR A 6 -8.79 -1.42 -13.11
CA TYR A 6 -7.76 -0.74 -12.34
C TYR A 6 -7.92 0.76 -12.36
N SER A 7 -8.44 1.37 -13.44
CA SER A 7 -8.59 2.82 -13.51
C SER A 7 -9.49 3.34 -12.40
N ARG A 8 -10.72 2.81 -12.31
CA ARG A 8 -11.68 3.21 -11.28
C ARG A 8 -11.21 2.84 -9.87
N LEU A 9 -10.63 1.65 -9.68
CA LEU A 9 -10.09 1.26 -8.38
C LEU A 9 -8.94 2.18 -7.95
N LEU A 10 -8.04 2.53 -8.87
CA LEU A 10 -6.91 3.42 -8.62
C LEU A 10 -7.39 4.83 -8.27
N GLU A 11 -8.41 5.35 -8.95
CA GLU A 11 -9.04 6.63 -8.61
C GLU A 11 -9.59 6.61 -7.18
N THR A 12 -10.39 5.61 -6.82
CA THR A 12 -10.92 5.48 -5.45
C THR A 12 -9.81 5.32 -4.40
N CYS A 13 -8.79 4.50 -4.66
CA CYS A 13 -7.63 4.38 -3.76
C CYS A 13 -6.89 5.72 -3.60
N TRP A 14 -6.84 6.50 -4.69
CA TRP A 14 -6.14 7.77 -4.73
C TRP A 14 -6.84 8.84 -3.91
N GLU A 15 -8.17 8.94 -4.04
CA GLU A 15 -9.02 9.83 -3.25
C GLU A 15 -8.86 9.51 -1.76
N LEU A 16 -8.98 8.24 -1.37
CA LEU A 16 -8.88 7.82 0.03
C LEU A 16 -7.54 8.18 0.67
N ILE A 17 -6.42 7.91 -0.02
CA ILE A 17 -5.08 8.13 0.57
C ILE A 17 -4.65 9.61 0.56
N HIS A 18 -5.39 10.48 -0.12
CA HIS A 18 -5.17 11.93 -0.13
C HIS A 18 -6.31 12.71 0.52
N ASP A 19 -7.17 12.04 1.29
CA ASP A 19 -8.19 12.72 2.08
C ASP A 19 -7.53 13.67 3.10
N GLU A 20 -7.75 14.96 2.93
CA GLU A 20 -7.17 16.03 3.76
C GLU A 20 -7.94 16.23 5.07
N GLU A 21 -9.19 15.77 5.16
CA GLU A 21 -10.01 15.84 6.37
C GLU A 21 -9.58 14.79 7.40
N ILE A 22 -8.96 13.71 6.93
CA ILE A 22 -8.47 12.62 7.77
C ILE A 22 -6.99 12.86 8.10
N ASN A 23 -6.66 12.97 9.39
CA ASN A 23 -5.25 13.00 9.79
C ASN A 23 -4.59 11.64 9.48
N THR A 24 -3.68 11.64 8.49
CA THR A 24 -2.92 10.46 8.02
C THR A 24 -3.84 9.33 7.55
N PRO A 25 -4.49 9.49 6.38
CA PRO A 25 -5.41 8.47 5.89
C PRO A 25 -4.67 7.15 5.59
N HIS A 26 -5.39 6.06 5.81
CA HIS A 26 -4.94 4.71 5.50
C HIS A 26 -6.02 3.98 4.69
N PHE A 27 -5.63 2.96 3.95
CA PHE A 27 -6.61 2.00 3.44
C PHE A 27 -6.08 0.57 3.37
N ILE A 28 -7.03 -0.37 3.39
CA ILE A 28 -6.79 -1.80 3.15
C ILE A 28 -7.42 -2.17 1.81
N LEU A 29 -6.63 -2.71 0.89
CA LEU A 29 -7.14 -3.37 -0.31
C LEU A 29 -7.20 -4.89 -0.07
N LEU A 30 -8.41 -5.36 0.24
CA LEU A 30 -8.74 -6.76 0.38
C LEU A 30 -8.96 -7.42 -0.98
N GLY A 31 -8.80 -8.75 -1.04
CA GLY A 31 -9.20 -9.51 -2.22
C GLY A 31 -8.74 -10.95 -2.15
N ASN A 32 -9.34 -11.81 -2.96
CA ASN A 32 -9.00 -13.23 -2.99
C ASN A 32 -7.50 -13.45 -3.29
N PRO A 33 -6.88 -14.51 -2.74
CA PRO A 33 -5.53 -14.92 -3.16
C PRO A 33 -5.44 -15.04 -4.68
N GLY A 34 -4.33 -14.58 -5.27
CA GLY A 34 -4.13 -14.64 -6.73
C GLY A 34 -4.91 -13.62 -7.57
N ILE A 35 -5.66 -12.70 -6.98
CA ILE A 35 -6.44 -11.67 -7.71
C ILE A 35 -5.62 -10.46 -8.19
N ASP A 36 -4.28 -10.58 -8.20
CA ASP A 36 -3.30 -9.55 -8.64
C ASP A 36 -3.15 -8.31 -7.74
N LYS A 37 -3.41 -8.43 -6.43
CA LYS A 37 -3.16 -7.32 -5.48
C LYS A 37 -1.72 -6.82 -5.52
N THR A 38 -0.73 -7.72 -5.52
CA THR A 38 0.70 -7.37 -5.62
C THR A 38 0.99 -6.54 -6.87
N PHE A 39 0.49 -6.96 -8.02
CA PHE A 39 0.66 -6.22 -9.28
C PHE A 39 -0.05 -4.86 -9.24
N PHE A 40 -1.26 -4.78 -8.69
CA PHE A 40 -1.93 -3.50 -8.47
C PHE A 40 -1.16 -2.60 -7.49
N GLY A 41 -0.52 -3.17 -6.48
CA GLY A 41 0.41 -2.47 -5.59
C GLY A 41 1.55 -1.81 -6.34
N TYR A 42 2.11 -2.48 -7.37
CA TYR A 42 3.12 -1.87 -8.24
C TYR A 42 2.54 -0.74 -9.11
N VAL A 43 1.27 -0.78 -9.49
CA VAL A 43 0.61 0.35 -10.18
C VAL A 43 0.51 1.56 -9.27
N ILE A 44 0.14 1.37 -7.99
CA ILE A 44 0.12 2.45 -6.99
C ILE A 44 1.53 2.98 -6.76
N LEU A 45 2.51 2.10 -6.51
CA LEU A 45 3.92 2.47 -6.33
C LEU A 45 4.42 3.30 -7.52
N HIS A 46 4.14 2.86 -8.74
CA HIS A 46 4.53 3.58 -9.95
C HIS A 46 3.91 4.97 -10.03
N ARG A 47 2.63 5.13 -9.65
CA ARG A 47 1.99 6.45 -9.61
C ARG A 47 2.64 7.37 -8.58
N LEU A 48 2.89 6.88 -7.36
CA LEU A 48 3.59 7.63 -6.31
C LEU A 48 5.02 8.01 -6.76
N ALA A 49 5.76 7.07 -7.36
CA ALA A 49 7.10 7.34 -7.88
C ALA A 49 7.10 8.45 -8.94
N ARG A 50 6.07 8.50 -9.81
CA ARG A 50 5.91 9.59 -10.80
C ARG A 50 5.62 10.95 -10.18
N GLU A 51 5.05 10.99 -8.98
CA GLU A 51 4.89 12.23 -8.21
C GLU A 51 6.16 12.61 -7.43
N GLY A 52 7.16 11.73 -7.47
CA GLY A 52 8.45 11.95 -6.83
C GLY A 52 8.36 11.96 -5.30
N VAL A 53 7.37 11.26 -4.73
CA VAL A 53 7.25 11.05 -3.28
C VAL A 53 8.08 9.84 -2.84
N THR A 54 8.49 9.84 -1.57
CA THR A 54 9.21 8.71 -0.97
C THR A 54 8.23 7.59 -0.64
N VAL A 55 8.56 6.36 -1.01
CA VAL A 55 7.77 5.16 -0.70
C VAL A 55 8.65 4.11 -0.05
N VAL A 56 8.20 3.57 1.07
CA VAL A 56 8.73 2.32 1.62
C VAL A 56 7.75 1.21 1.27
N TYR A 57 8.24 0.16 0.62
CA TYR A 57 7.46 -1.01 0.25
C TYR A 57 7.92 -2.21 1.06
N GLU A 58 7.03 -2.83 1.83
CA GLU A 58 7.29 -4.05 2.60
C GLU A 58 6.62 -5.26 1.94
N GLY A 59 7.42 -6.25 1.54
CA GLY A 59 6.93 -7.47 0.91
C GLY A 59 6.91 -8.65 1.88
N GLY A 60 5.72 -9.12 2.26
CA GLY A 60 5.51 -10.16 3.28
C GLY A 60 6.13 -11.52 2.95
N GLY A 61 6.21 -11.89 1.68
CA GLY A 61 6.90 -13.12 1.26
C GLY A 61 8.41 -13.06 1.42
N SER A 62 8.99 -11.86 1.45
CA SER A 62 10.44 -11.64 1.46
C SER A 62 10.98 -11.18 2.81
N ARG A 63 10.13 -10.64 3.69
CA ARG A 63 10.54 -9.98 4.95
C ARG A 63 11.59 -8.89 4.71
N LYS A 64 11.44 -8.19 3.58
CA LYS A 64 12.31 -7.11 3.14
C LYS A 64 11.51 -5.85 2.92
N ARG A 65 12.20 -4.73 3.09
CA ARG A 65 11.73 -3.41 2.71
C ARG A 65 12.52 -2.89 1.52
N PHE A 66 11.84 -2.11 0.70
CA PHE A 66 12.43 -1.41 -0.41
C PHE A 66 12.09 0.06 -0.26
N LEU A 67 13.10 0.91 -0.24
CA LEU A 67 12.97 2.36 -0.29
C LEU A 67 12.99 2.77 -1.76
N PHE A 68 11.99 3.54 -2.17
CA PHE A 68 11.94 4.25 -3.42
C PHE A 68 11.88 5.75 -3.12
N SER A 69 12.89 6.50 -3.52
CA SER A 69 12.90 7.96 -3.52
C SER A 69 13.37 8.46 -4.89
N ARG A 70 13.37 9.78 -5.10
CA ARG A 70 13.75 10.38 -6.40
C ARG A 70 15.10 9.89 -6.93
N ASP A 71 16.08 9.80 -6.04
CA ASP A 71 17.48 9.53 -6.41
C ASP A 71 18.00 8.20 -5.85
N THR A 72 17.16 7.43 -5.15
CA THR A 72 17.61 6.24 -4.44
C THR A 72 16.58 5.12 -4.50
N ILE A 73 17.08 3.94 -4.87
CA ILE A 73 16.40 2.67 -4.64
C ILE A 73 17.30 1.85 -3.73
N ALA A 74 16.79 1.46 -2.56
CA ALA A 74 17.56 0.68 -1.59
C ALA A 74 16.73 -0.48 -1.05
N GLN A 75 17.38 -1.61 -0.76
CA GLN A 75 16.77 -2.75 -0.11
C GLN A 75 17.30 -2.87 1.32
N GLY A 76 16.42 -3.19 2.25
CA GLY A 76 16.75 -3.46 3.65
C GLY A 76 15.88 -4.56 4.25
N SER A 77 16.17 -4.86 5.51
CA SER A 77 15.37 -5.71 6.39
C SER A 77 14.10 -4.99 6.89
N GLU A 78 13.25 -5.72 7.62
CA GLU A 78 12.10 -5.15 8.36
C GLU A 78 12.49 -4.12 9.44
N ARG A 79 13.78 -3.99 9.78
CA ARG A 79 14.26 -2.98 10.74
C ARG A 79 14.82 -1.74 10.06
N ASP A 80 15.08 -1.82 8.77
CA ASP A 80 15.60 -0.70 8.01
C ASP A 80 14.49 0.29 7.65
N PHE A 81 14.90 1.52 7.35
CA PHE A 81 14.04 2.65 6.96
C PHE A 81 13.00 3.10 8.00
N VAL A 82 13.11 2.66 9.26
CA VAL A 82 12.19 3.09 10.34
C VAL A 82 12.21 4.62 10.54
N SER A 83 13.38 5.26 10.42
CA SER A 83 13.49 6.72 10.47
C SER A 83 12.77 7.42 9.31
N ILE A 84 12.76 6.80 8.12
CA ILE A 84 12.05 7.30 6.93
C ILE A 84 10.53 7.14 7.09
N LEU A 85 10.09 6.06 7.73
CA LEU A 85 8.70 5.85 8.15
C LEU A 85 8.26 6.77 9.30
N GLY A 86 9.13 7.63 9.82
CA GLY A 86 8.77 8.73 10.72
C GLY A 86 8.47 10.05 9.98
N GLN A 87 8.70 10.12 8.67
CA GLN A 87 8.52 11.33 7.87
C GLN A 87 7.13 11.32 7.24
N GLN A 88 6.28 12.32 7.55
CA GLN A 88 4.90 12.40 7.06
C GLN A 88 4.76 12.49 5.53
N THR A 89 5.84 12.83 4.83
CA THR A 89 5.93 12.86 3.36
C THR A 89 6.18 11.47 2.74
N THR A 90 6.44 10.45 3.55
CA THR A 90 6.63 9.07 3.11
C THR A 90 5.30 8.33 3.00
N TYR A 91 5.16 7.52 1.97
CA TYR A 91 4.09 6.53 1.85
C TYR A 91 4.61 5.16 2.24
N TYR A 92 3.78 4.36 2.90
CA TYR A 92 4.11 3.01 3.30
C TYR A 92 3.17 2.01 2.61
N ILE A 93 3.71 1.17 1.72
CA ILE A 93 2.95 0.09 1.08
C ILE A 93 3.35 -1.23 1.71
N VAL A 94 2.37 -1.99 2.20
CA VAL A 94 2.58 -3.27 2.86
C VAL A 94 1.85 -4.35 2.07
N ASP A 95 2.59 -5.26 1.44
CA ASP A 95 2.04 -6.35 0.65
C ASP A 95 2.11 -7.68 1.38
N ALA A 96 0.95 -8.22 1.75
CA ALA A 96 0.77 -9.50 2.41
C ALA A 96 1.57 -9.67 3.73
N ALA A 97 1.94 -8.56 4.38
CA ALA A 97 2.59 -8.53 5.69
C ALA A 97 1.72 -7.79 6.72
N ARG A 98 2.02 -7.98 8.01
CA ARG A 98 1.38 -7.18 9.07
C ARG A 98 2.08 -5.81 9.11
N PRO A 99 1.36 -4.71 8.90
CA PRO A 99 1.98 -3.39 8.96
C PRO A 99 2.50 -3.12 10.38
N MET A 100 3.71 -2.56 10.47
CA MET A 100 4.15 -1.90 11.70
C MET A 100 3.38 -0.59 11.86
N TYR A 101 3.20 -0.14 13.10
CA TYR A 101 2.67 1.19 13.35
C TYR A 101 3.69 2.25 12.92
N ALA A 102 3.26 3.17 12.07
CA ALA A 102 4.06 4.31 11.61
C ALA A 102 3.11 5.51 11.39
N PRO A 103 3.52 6.74 11.75
CA PRO A 103 2.69 7.94 11.61
C PRO A 103 2.71 8.48 10.17
N VAL A 104 2.48 7.60 9.20
CA VAL A 104 2.55 7.89 7.76
C VAL A 104 1.40 7.23 7.01
N LYS A 105 1.05 7.80 5.86
CA LYS A 105 0.02 7.25 4.96
C LYS A 105 0.38 5.80 4.61
N THR A 106 -0.52 4.87 4.90
CA THR A 106 -0.24 3.43 4.83
C THR A 106 -1.29 2.71 3.99
N ILE A 107 -0.81 1.90 3.05
CA ILE A 107 -1.59 1.14 2.09
C ILE A 107 -1.33 -0.35 2.35
N LEU A 108 -2.32 -1.06 2.89
CA LEU A 108 -2.22 -2.49 3.15
C LEU A 108 -2.87 -3.30 2.03
N LEU A 109 -2.09 -4.12 1.33
CA LEU A 109 -2.57 -5.05 0.32
C LEU A 109 -2.61 -6.45 0.94
N THR A 110 -3.79 -7.04 1.09
CA THR A 110 -3.86 -8.35 1.76
C THR A 110 -5.09 -9.16 1.38
N SER A 111 -5.02 -10.47 1.63
CA SER A 111 -6.22 -11.32 1.58
C SER A 111 -7.07 -11.11 2.83
N ALA A 112 -8.28 -11.66 2.87
CA ALA A 112 -9.17 -11.58 4.04
C ALA A 112 -8.69 -12.42 5.25
N ARG A 113 -7.38 -12.46 5.51
CA ARG A 113 -6.76 -13.08 6.69
C ARG A 113 -6.80 -12.08 7.85
N ARG A 114 -7.77 -12.26 8.74
CA ARG A 114 -8.03 -11.36 9.89
C ARG A 114 -6.79 -11.04 10.72
N SER A 115 -5.85 -11.98 10.87
CA SER A 115 -4.62 -11.79 11.65
C SER A 115 -3.69 -10.70 11.11
N ILE A 116 -3.87 -10.28 9.85
CA ILE A 116 -3.05 -9.27 9.18
C ILE A 116 -3.69 -7.89 9.28
N TRP A 117 -4.98 -7.77 8.97
CA TRP A 117 -5.63 -6.46 8.75
C TRP A 117 -6.44 -5.94 9.94
N TYR A 118 -6.90 -6.81 10.85
CA TYR A 118 -7.91 -6.44 11.84
C TYR A 118 -7.46 -5.38 12.85
N GLU A 119 -6.21 -5.42 13.31
CA GLU A 119 -5.70 -4.38 14.20
C GLU A 119 -5.45 -3.07 13.45
N PHE A 120 -5.05 -3.16 12.18
CA PHE A 120 -4.81 -1.99 11.33
C PHE A 120 -6.12 -1.27 10.97
N SER A 121 -7.21 -2.00 10.73
CA SER A 121 -8.53 -1.41 10.44
C SER A 121 -9.14 -0.60 11.60
N LYS A 122 -8.57 -0.65 12.80
CA LYS A 122 -9.02 0.17 13.94
C LYS A 122 -8.44 1.59 13.93
N THR A 123 -7.55 1.90 12.99
CA THR A 123 -6.98 3.23 12.77
C THR A 123 -7.87 4.06 11.83
N ASN A 124 -7.40 5.22 11.36
CA ASN A 124 -8.06 6.06 10.36
C ASN A 124 -8.03 5.39 8.96
N CYS A 125 -8.64 4.21 8.86
CA CYS A 125 -8.43 3.29 7.76
C CYS A 125 -9.74 2.88 7.12
N GLU A 126 -9.83 3.08 5.81
CA GLU A 126 -10.93 2.57 4.99
C GLU A 126 -10.61 1.18 4.41
N SER A 127 -11.64 0.41 4.08
CA SER A 127 -11.49 -0.93 3.49
C SER A 127 -12.11 -1.00 2.09
N LEU A 128 -11.30 -1.39 1.12
CA LEU A 128 -11.69 -1.64 -0.26
C LEU A 128 -11.58 -3.12 -0.60
N TYR A 129 -12.38 -3.56 -1.57
CA TYR A 129 -12.28 -4.90 -2.13
C TYR A 129 -11.86 -4.83 -3.59
N MET A 130 -10.83 -5.59 -3.94
CA MET A 130 -10.36 -5.73 -5.30
C MET A 130 -11.45 -6.46 -6.13
N PRO A 131 -11.86 -5.90 -7.27
CA PRO A 131 -12.94 -6.45 -8.06
C PRO A 131 -12.56 -7.80 -8.68
N VAL A 132 -13.53 -8.72 -8.74
CA VAL A 132 -13.37 -10.03 -9.36
C VAL A 132 -13.17 -9.89 -10.86
N TRP A 133 -12.31 -10.75 -11.40
CA TRP A 133 -12.06 -10.81 -12.83
C TRP A 133 -13.20 -11.55 -13.50
N SER A 134 -13.80 -10.95 -14.52
CA SER A 134 -14.52 -11.69 -15.54
C SER A 134 -13.59 -11.85 -16.75
N ARG A 135 -13.44 -13.08 -17.24
CA ARG A 135 -13.04 -13.28 -18.64
C ARG A 135 -14.23 -12.80 -19.47
N LYS A 136 -13.97 -11.92 -20.44
CA LYS A 136 -14.95 -11.64 -21.48
C LYS A 136 -15.20 -12.91 -22.28
#